data_AF-A0A413FK59-F1
#
_entry.id   AF-A0A413FK59-F1
#
_cell.length_a   1.000
_cell.length_b   1.000
_cell.length_c   1.000
_cell.angle_alpha   90.00
_cell.angle_beta   90.00
_cell.angle_gamma   90.00
#
_symmetry.space_group_name_H-M   'P 1'
#
loop_
_entity.id
_entity.type
_entity.pdbx_description
1 polymer ?
#
loop_
_entity_poly.entity_id
_entity_poly.type
_entity_poly.pdbx_seq_one_letter_code
_entity_poly.pdbx_strand_id
1 'polypeptide(L)'
;MGYKVSYEQADKIFEKLSETYEIWAPKRFKGKGRYSQTDLIRYDRVCRAEDIEYREKSDMPAKEVLSPITQSLFYFTEDEYIESKATSKKLLIFMRPCDIHAQHHQERIYLGNGGFEDLYYKRMNEKVKIVMMECTEGWDTCFCVSMGTNKADGYAAAVRFGDGELLFDVEDQDLAPYFEKMEENGFKPDYIEENEISLTVPEIPDKDVLTKLKSHPMWQEYNGRCISCGACTVACSTCTCFTTTDIIYNENSNVGERKRTTASCQVEGFDQMAGGMAFRHTAGDRMRYKVLHKFHDYKARFKDYHMCVGCGRCIDRCPEFISIVATVNKMAKAIDEITGTES
;
A
#
# COMPACT_ATOMS: atom_id res chain seq x y z
N MET A 1 17.82 -18.89 -8.85
CA MET A 1 17.89 -19.89 -9.94
C MET A 1 16.59 -19.78 -10.71
N GLY A 2 16.68 -19.74 -12.04
CA GLY A 2 15.50 -19.60 -12.87
C GLY A 2 14.85 -20.96 -13.18
N TYR A 3 13.53 -21.02 -13.17
CA TYR A 3 12.74 -22.20 -13.47
C TYR A 3 11.57 -21.87 -14.37
N LYS A 4 11.26 -22.76 -15.30
CA LYS A 4 10.05 -22.77 -16.11
C LYS A 4 9.05 -23.76 -15.50
N VAL A 5 7.83 -23.29 -15.27
CA VAL A 5 6.79 -24.04 -14.55
C VAL A 5 5.45 -23.88 -15.29
N SER A 6 4.82 -24.97 -15.72
CA SER A 6 3.46 -24.93 -16.25
C SER A 6 2.44 -24.64 -15.14
N TYR A 7 1.23 -24.18 -15.47
CA TYR A 7 0.21 -23.94 -14.43
C TYR A 7 -0.13 -25.18 -13.61
N GLU A 8 -0.17 -26.37 -14.23
CA GLU A 8 -0.38 -27.63 -13.49
C GLU A 8 0.77 -27.94 -12.52
N GLN A 9 2.00 -27.61 -12.89
CA GLN A 9 3.16 -27.76 -12.00
C GLN A 9 3.13 -26.71 -10.88
N ALA A 10 2.74 -25.47 -11.19
CA ALA A 10 2.60 -24.39 -10.22
C ALA A 10 1.52 -24.71 -9.18
N ASP A 11 0.37 -25.24 -9.60
CA ASP A 11 -0.72 -25.67 -8.69
C ASP A 11 -0.21 -26.76 -7.71
N LYS A 12 0.61 -27.72 -8.18
CA LYS A 12 1.25 -28.73 -7.31
C LYS A 12 2.28 -28.13 -6.35
N ILE A 13 3.02 -27.10 -6.78
CA ILE A 13 3.94 -26.36 -5.93
C ILE A 13 3.17 -25.60 -4.86
N PHE A 14 2.08 -24.93 -5.22
CA PHE A 14 1.21 -24.19 -4.31
C PHE A 14 0.55 -25.11 -3.28
N GLU A 15 0.11 -26.31 -3.69
CA GLU A 15 -0.41 -27.32 -2.78
C GLU A 15 0.60 -27.66 -1.68
N LYS A 16 1.85 -27.94 -2.04
CA LYS A 16 2.92 -28.23 -1.06
C LYS A 16 3.26 -27.00 -0.21
N LEU A 17 3.39 -25.82 -0.81
CA LEU A 17 3.67 -24.59 -0.07
C LEU A 17 2.56 -24.27 0.92
N SER A 18 1.31 -24.64 0.62
CA SER A 18 0.14 -24.37 1.48
C SER A 18 0.18 -25.06 2.85
N GLU A 19 1.01 -26.09 2.99
CA GLU A 19 1.27 -26.76 4.27
C GLU A 19 1.96 -25.81 5.26
N THR A 20 2.84 -24.93 4.76
CA THR A 20 3.64 -23.99 5.57
C THR A 20 3.13 -22.55 5.48
N TYR A 21 2.69 -22.13 4.28
CA TYR A 21 2.34 -20.75 3.96
C TYR A 21 0.85 -20.61 3.65
N GLU A 22 0.28 -19.44 3.95
CA GLU A 22 -0.88 -18.96 3.22
C GLU A 22 -0.41 -18.16 2.02
N ILE A 23 -0.86 -18.55 0.83
CA ILE A 23 -0.46 -17.90 -0.42
C ILE A 23 -1.47 -16.80 -0.74
N TRP A 24 -1.00 -15.57 -0.80
CA TRP A 24 -1.80 -14.38 -1.06
C TRP A 24 -1.35 -13.70 -2.34
N ALA A 25 -2.30 -13.35 -3.19
CA ALA A 25 -2.02 -12.66 -4.45
C ALA A 25 -3.23 -11.80 -4.84
N PRO A 26 -3.08 -10.84 -5.78
CA PRO A 26 -4.23 -10.18 -6.37
C PRO A 26 -5.15 -11.23 -6.99
N LYS A 27 -6.43 -11.19 -6.65
CA LYS A 27 -7.47 -12.10 -7.14
C LYS A 27 -8.67 -11.31 -7.61
N ARG A 28 -9.25 -11.74 -8.74
CA ARG A 28 -10.43 -11.11 -9.34
C ARG A 28 -11.73 -11.66 -8.74
N PHE A 29 -12.56 -10.76 -8.24
CA PHE A 29 -13.89 -11.03 -7.71
C PHE A 29 -14.95 -10.53 -8.68
N LYS A 30 -15.54 -11.46 -9.44
CA LYS A 30 -16.50 -11.14 -10.50
C LYS A 30 -17.76 -10.45 -9.97
N GLY A 31 -18.14 -9.33 -10.56
CA GLY A 31 -19.35 -8.57 -10.18
C GLY A 31 -19.34 -7.97 -8.77
N LYS A 32 -18.16 -7.89 -8.13
CA LYS A 32 -17.96 -7.29 -6.80
C LYS A 32 -17.29 -5.91 -6.87
N GLY A 33 -17.14 -5.36 -8.08
CA GLY A 33 -16.59 -4.04 -8.33
C GLY A 33 -17.50 -2.90 -7.91
N ARG A 34 -17.05 -1.68 -8.22
CA ARG A 34 -17.73 -0.44 -7.84
C ARG A 34 -19.09 -0.25 -8.52
N TYR A 35 -19.19 -0.64 -9.78
CA TYR A 35 -20.41 -0.59 -10.57
C TYR A 35 -20.99 -1.99 -10.73
N SER A 36 -22.31 -2.07 -10.94
CA SER A 36 -22.97 -3.32 -11.33
C SER A 36 -22.23 -3.94 -12.52
N GLN A 37 -21.88 -5.23 -12.41
CA GLN A 37 -21.16 -5.99 -13.44
C GLN A 37 -19.68 -5.62 -13.65
N THR A 38 -19.10 -4.75 -12.81
CA THR A 38 -17.64 -4.59 -12.76
C THR A 38 -17.02 -5.54 -11.75
N ASP A 39 -15.76 -5.89 -11.97
CA ASP A 39 -15.00 -6.76 -11.09
C ASP A 39 -14.23 -5.97 -10.04
N LEU A 40 -13.82 -6.64 -8.97
CA LEU A 40 -12.92 -6.10 -7.95
C LEU A 40 -11.66 -6.95 -7.88
N ILE A 41 -10.49 -6.33 -7.93
CA ILE A 41 -9.21 -7.04 -7.79
C ILE A 41 -8.58 -6.67 -6.45
N ARG A 42 -8.55 -7.62 -5.52
CA ARG A 42 -7.93 -7.42 -4.20
C ARG A 42 -7.06 -8.59 -3.84
N TYR A 43 -6.17 -8.41 -2.87
CA TYR A 43 -5.38 -9.51 -2.35
C TYR A 43 -6.28 -10.49 -1.59
N ASP A 44 -6.24 -11.76 -1.97
CA ASP A 44 -6.91 -12.84 -1.26
C ASP A 44 -6.10 -14.13 -1.37
N ARG A 45 -6.54 -15.17 -0.66
CA ARG A 45 -5.91 -16.49 -0.72
C ARG A 45 -6.11 -17.11 -2.10
N VAL A 46 -5.02 -17.62 -2.65
CA VAL A 46 -5.00 -18.33 -3.93
C VAL A 46 -4.49 -19.75 -3.73
N CYS A 47 -5.05 -20.69 -4.48
CA CYS A 47 -4.61 -22.08 -4.48
C CYS A 47 -4.09 -22.51 -5.86
N ARG A 48 -4.42 -21.74 -6.91
CA ARG A 48 -4.06 -22.06 -8.29
C ARG A 48 -3.36 -20.87 -8.96
N ALA A 49 -2.48 -21.15 -9.90
CA ALA A 49 -1.79 -20.12 -10.69
C ALA A 49 -2.78 -19.23 -11.45
N GLU A 50 -3.86 -19.81 -11.98
CA GLU A 50 -4.91 -19.08 -12.69
C GLU A 50 -5.73 -18.11 -11.83
N ASP A 51 -5.73 -18.26 -10.50
CA ASP A 51 -6.42 -17.35 -9.59
C ASP A 51 -5.70 -15.99 -9.49
N ILE A 52 -4.41 -15.96 -9.83
CA ILE A 52 -3.55 -14.78 -9.68
C ILE A 52 -3.81 -13.81 -10.82
N GLU A 53 -4.33 -12.64 -10.48
CA GLU A 53 -4.54 -11.55 -11.40
C GLU A 53 -3.27 -10.71 -11.54
N TYR A 54 -2.62 -10.80 -12.71
CA TYR A 54 -1.39 -10.08 -13.02
C TYR A 54 -1.53 -9.11 -14.19
N ARG A 55 -2.62 -9.18 -14.96
CA ARG A 55 -2.84 -8.37 -16.17
C ARG A 55 -3.44 -7.00 -15.83
N GLU A 56 -4.25 -6.95 -14.77
CA GLU A 56 -4.81 -5.71 -14.27
C GLU A 56 -4.19 -5.32 -12.91
N LYS A 57 -4.21 -4.02 -12.63
CA LYS A 57 -3.74 -3.48 -11.36
C LYS A 57 -4.76 -3.77 -10.27
N SER A 58 -4.27 -4.19 -9.10
CA SER A 58 -5.16 -4.41 -7.95
C SER A 58 -5.77 -3.10 -7.47
N ASP A 59 -7.06 -3.16 -7.19
CA ASP A 59 -7.85 -2.08 -6.62
C ASP A 59 -7.48 -1.79 -5.17
N MET A 60 -7.21 -2.85 -4.41
CA MET A 60 -6.78 -2.78 -3.02
C MET A 60 -5.30 -3.15 -2.90
N PRO A 61 -4.57 -2.50 -1.99
CA PRO A 61 -3.14 -2.72 -1.81
C PRO A 61 -2.82 -4.02 -1.07
N ALA A 62 -1.61 -4.55 -1.29
CA ALA A 62 -1.10 -5.75 -0.61
C ALA A 62 -1.07 -5.62 0.93
N LYS A 63 -0.97 -4.39 1.44
CA LYS A 63 -0.91 -4.11 2.88
C LYS A 63 -2.08 -4.67 3.67
N GLU A 64 -3.25 -4.89 3.05
CA GLU A 64 -4.43 -5.42 3.72
C GLU A 64 -4.20 -6.86 4.23
N VAL A 65 -3.20 -7.56 3.71
CA VAL A 65 -2.78 -8.88 4.20
C VAL A 65 -2.08 -8.78 5.57
N LEU A 66 -1.22 -7.77 5.77
CA LEU A 66 -0.50 -7.56 7.04
C LEU A 66 -1.30 -6.72 8.05
N SER A 67 -2.03 -5.74 7.53
CA SER A 67 -2.80 -4.74 8.27
C SER A 67 -4.24 -4.75 7.75
N PRO A 68 -5.05 -5.74 8.19
CA PRO A 68 -6.42 -5.88 7.72
C PRO A 68 -7.26 -4.65 8.09
N ILE A 69 -8.33 -4.42 7.33
CA ILE A 69 -9.21 -3.25 7.49
C ILE A 69 -9.67 -3.08 8.94
N THR A 70 -9.95 -4.18 9.64
CA THR A 70 -10.21 -4.18 11.07
C THR A 70 -9.35 -5.24 11.74
N GLN A 71 -8.69 -4.86 12.83
CA GLN A 71 -7.84 -5.75 13.63
C GLN A 71 -8.15 -5.55 15.10
N SER A 72 -8.53 -6.63 15.78
CA SER A 72 -8.61 -6.64 17.25
C SER A 72 -7.20 -6.54 17.83
N LEU A 73 -6.98 -5.59 18.72
CA LEU A 73 -5.70 -5.38 19.40
C LEU A 73 -5.66 -6.24 20.65
N PHE A 74 -6.60 -6.03 21.57
CA PHE A 74 -6.73 -6.83 22.77
C PHE A 74 -8.19 -6.96 23.18
N TYR A 75 -8.46 -7.99 23.96
CA TYR A 75 -9.73 -8.22 24.64
C TYR A 75 -9.55 -7.80 26.09
N PHE A 76 -10.57 -7.16 26.68
CA PHE A 76 -10.52 -6.70 28.06
C PHE A 76 -11.73 -7.19 28.84
N THR A 77 -11.51 -7.44 30.13
CA THR A 77 -12.51 -7.64 31.18
C THR A 77 -12.24 -6.61 32.26
N GLU A 78 -13.13 -6.50 33.25
CA GLU A 78 -13.08 -5.51 34.34
C GLU A 78 -11.66 -5.17 34.82
N ASP A 79 -10.90 -6.20 35.20
CA ASP A 79 -9.58 -6.03 35.81
C ASP A 79 -8.40 -6.50 34.94
N GLU A 80 -8.65 -7.13 33.79
CA GLU A 80 -7.62 -7.79 32.98
C GLU A 80 -7.74 -7.49 31.48
N TYR A 81 -6.63 -7.64 30.75
CA TYR A 81 -6.65 -7.64 29.29
C TYR A 81 -5.74 -8.73 28.73
N ILE A 82 -6.12 -9.24 27.55
CA ILE A 82 -5.38 -10.27 26.81
C ILE A 82 -5.17 -9.77 25.39
N GLU A 83 -3.91 -9.67 24.97
CA GLU A 83 -3.57 -9.32 23.59
C GLU A 83 -4.12 -10.33 22.58
N SER A 84 -4.55 -9.84 21.42
CA SER A 84 -4.96 -10.71 20.31
C SER A 84 -3.80 -11.60 19.89
N LYS A 85 -4.08 -12.84 19.51
CA LYS A 85 -3.05 -13.76 19.00
C LYS A 85 -2.90 -13.60 17.49
N ALA A 86 -1.67 -13.70 17.00
CA ALA A 86 -1.44 -13.83 15.56
C ALA A 86 -1.73 -15.26 15.09
N THR A 87 -2.07 -15.42 13.81
CA THR A 87 -2.21 -16.74 13.18
C THR A 87 -0.86 -17.48 13.18
N SER A 88 -0.88 -18.82 13.18
CA SER A 88 0.37 -19.61 13.21
C SER A 88 1.05 -19.75 11.85
N LYS A 89 0.30 -19.65 10.74
CA LYS A 89 0.85 -19.83 9.38
C LYS A 89 1.74 -18.67 8.94
N LYS A 90 2.79 -18.99 8.18
CA LYS A 90 3.61 -18.01 7.46
C LYS A 90 2.82 -17.46 6.27
N LEU A 91 3.22 -16.32 5.73
CA LEU A 91 2.57 -15.68 4.58
C LEU A 91 3.53 -15.71 3.38
N LEU A 92 3.04 -16.17 2.22
CA LEU A 92 3.74 -16.02 0.95
C LEU A 92 2.92 -15.06 0.08
N ILE A 93 3.42 -13.85 -0.15
CA ILE A 93 2.63 -12.78 -0.78
C ILE A 93 3.23 -12.40 -2.13
N PHE A 94 2.42 -12.49 -3.18
CA PHE A 94 2.77 -12.06 -4.54
C PHE A 94 2.58 -10.55 -4.66
N MET A 95 3.66 -9.78 -4.74
CA MET A 95 3.63 -8.32 -4.74
C MET A 95 4.33 -7.73 -5.97
N ARG A 96 3.82 -6.62 -6.51
CA ARG A 96 4.57 -5.82 -7.49
C ARG A 96 5.70 -5.05 -6.81
N PRO A 97 6.76 -4.63 -7.53
CA PRO A 97 7.86 -3.86 -6.95
C PRO A 97 7.41 -2.64 -6.11
N CYS A 98 6.44 -1.87 -6.60
CA CYS A 98 5.91 -0.72 -5.87
C CYS A 98 5.15 -1.09 -4.58
N ASP A 99 4.55 -2.28 -4.49
CA ASP A 99 3.94 -2.78 -3.26
C ASP A 99 4.99 -3.24 -2.24
N ILE A 100 6.12 -3.80 -2.70
CA ILE A 100 7.28 -4.16 -1.84
C ILE A 100 7.87 -2.90 -1.21
N HIS A 101 8.14 -1.86 -2.01
CA HIS A 101 8.54 -0.55 -1.49
C HIS A 101 7.51 0.02 -0.53
N ALA A 102 6.23 -0.14 -0.84
CA ALA A 102 5.18 0.34 0.05
C ALA A 102 5.16 -0.37 1.40
N GLN A 103 5.53 -1.66 1.45
CA GLN A 103 5.73 -2.37 2.71
C GLN A 103 6.90 -1.75 3.49
N HIS A 104 8.06 -1.51 2.87
CA HIS A 104 9.19 -0.86 3.54
C HIS A 104 8.84 0.54 4.08
N HIS A 105 8.03 1.30 3.35
CA HIS A 105 7.57 2.61 3.83
C HIS A 105 6.62 2.48 5.04
N GLN A 106 5.80 1.43 5.09
CA GLN A 106 4.97 1.13 6.25
C GLN A 106 5.81 0.65 7.44
N GLU A 107 6.85 -0.15 7.22
CA GLU A 107 7.78 -0.59 8.26
C GLU A 107 8.43 0.60 8.97
N ARG A 108 8.83 1.65 8.24
CA ARG A 108 9.34 2.88 8.85
C ARG A 108 8.33 3.56 9.77
N ILE A 109 7.05 3.55 9.41
CA ILE A 109 5.99 4.13 10.24
C ILE A 109 5.68 3.25 11.45
N TYR A 110 5.49 1.94 11.26
CA TYR A 110 5.04 1.06 12.34
C TYR A 110 6.18 0.63 13.27
N LEU A 111 7.41 0.51 12.78
CA LEU A 111 8.54 -0.04 13.53
C LEU A 111 9.61 1.02 13.86
N GLY A 112 9.68 2.12 13.09
CA GLY A 112 10.74 3.11 13.19
C GLY A 112 10.32 4.50 13.68
N ASN A 113 9.03 4.76 13.86
CA ASN A 113 8.52 6.11 14.14
C ASN A 113 8.06 6.26 15.59
N GLY A 114 8.62 7.24 16.31
CA GLY A 114 8.14 7.59 17.66
C GLY A 114 8.76 6.78 18.81
N GLY A 115 9.76 5.93 18.55
CA GLY A 115 10.53 5.24 19.59
C GLY A 115 9.89 3.97 20.15
N PHE A 116 8.85 3.45 19.51
CA PHE A 116 8.20 2.17 19.83
C PHE A 116 7.86 1.42 18.54
N GLU A 117 7.84 0.09 18.63
CA GLU A 117 7.40 -0.79 17.53
C GLU A 117 5.93 -1.18 17.72
N ASP A 118 5.14 -1.13 16.66
CA ASP A 118 3.80 -1.70 16.63
C ASP A 118 3.90 -3.24 16.62
N LEU A 119 3.70 -3.84 17.79
CA LEU A 119 3.80 -5.29 17.98
C LEU A 119 2.87 -6.08 17.04
N TYR A 120 1.68 -5.54 16.75
CA TYR A 120 0.68 -6.19 15.91
C TYR A 120 1.10 -6.25 14.46
N TYR A 121 1.77 -5.20 13.97
CA TYR A 121 2.39 -5.18 12.65
C TYR A 121 3.65 -6.04 12.62
N LYS A 122 4.57 -5.87 13.59
CA LYS A 122 5.86 -6.58 13.67
C LYS A 122 5.70 -8.09 13.55
N ARG A 123 4.85 -8.69 14.38
CA ARG A 123 4.61 -10.15 14.39
C ARG A 123 4.01 -10.72 13.10
N MET A 124 3.33 -9.87 12.32
CA MET A 124 2.81 -10.25 11.00
C MET A 124 3.91 -10.10 9.95
N ASN A 125 4.66 -9.00 10.00
CA ASN A 125 5.77 -8.71 9.09
C ASN A 125 6.85 -9.80 9.13
N GLU A 126 7.21 -10.28 10.33
CA GLU A 126 8.19 -11.37 10.53
C GLU A 126 7.79 -12.71 9.89
N LYS A 127 6.53 -12.86 9.46
CA LYS A 127 6.00 -14.07 8.83
C LYS A 127 5.94 -13.98 7.31
N VAL A 128 6.23 -12.81 6.74
CA VAL A 128 6.08 -12.55 5.31
C VAL A 128 7.29 -13.04 4.55
N LYS A 129 7.01 -13.82 3.50
CA LYS A 129 7.92 -14.11 2.41
C LYS A 129 7.29 -13.55 1.13
N ILE A 130 8.08 -12.85 0.31
CA ILE A 130 7.56 -12.12 -0.85
C ILE A 130 7.93 -12.86 -2.14
N VAL A 131 6.94 -13.01 -3.03
CA VAL A 131 7.17 -13.37 -4.43
C VAL A 131 6.95 -12.12 -5.27
N MET A 132 8.00 -11.56 -5.86
CA MET A 132 7.91 -10.34 -6.64
C MET A 132 7.31 -10.63 -8.02
N MET A 133 6.18 -10.00 -8.32
CA MET A 133 5.52 -10.07 -9.61
C MET A 133 6.19 -9.10 -10.57
N GLU A 134 6.75 -9.61 -11.65
CA GLU A 134 7.37 -8.80 -12.69
C GLU A 134 6.38 -7.76 -13.24
N CYS A 135 6.87 -6.57 -13.55
CA CYS A 135 6.07 -5.47 -14.09
C CYS A 135 6.88 -4.65 -15.09
N THR A 136 6.59 -4.81 -16.39
CA THR A 136 7.34 -4.22 -17.50
C THR A 136 6.60 -3.09 -18.23
N GLU A 137 5.26 -3.05 -18.19
CA GLU A 137 4.46 -2.11 -18.99
C GLU A 137 3.72 -1.05 -18.15
N GLY A 138 3.30 -1.38 -16.92
CA GLY A 138 2.58 -0.44 -16.05
C GLY A 138 1.16 -0.12 -16.54
N TRP A 139 0.60 0.98 -16.05
CA TRP A 139 -0.73 1.51 -16.42
C TRP A 139 -0.68 3.03 -16.53
N ASP A 140 -1.67 3.60 -17.24
CA ASP A 140 -1.90 5.03 -17.48
C ASP A 140 -1.81 5.95 -16.25
N THR A 141 -2.11 5.44 -15.04
CA THR A 141 -2.05 6.23 -13.80
C THR A 141 -0.84 5.99 -12.91
N CYS A 142 0.07 5.07 -13.25
CA CYS A 142 1.27 4.81 -12.44
C CYS A 142 2.46 5.67 -12.88
N PHE A 143 3.32 6.01 -11.92
CA PHE A 143 4.52 6.85 -12.08
C PHE A 143 5.64 6.35 -11.14
N CYS A 144 5.73 5.02 -10.94
CA CYS A 144 6.67 4.40 -10.01
C CYS A 144 8.14 4.61 -10.40
N VAL A 145 8.43 4.77 -11.70
CA VAL A 145 9.76 5.12 -12.23
C VAL A 145 10.19 6.49 -11.71
N SER A 146 9.31 7.49 -11.79
CA SER A 146 9.56 8.84 -11.25
C SER A 146 9.81 8.84 -9.74
N MET A 147 9.26 7.87 -9.02
CA MET A 147 9.48 7.70 -7.58
C MET A 147 10.67 6.79 -7.26
N GLY A 148 11.32 6.15 -8.24
CA GLY A 148 12.41 5.20 -8.04
C GLY A 148 11.98 3.89 -7.35
N THR A 149 10.72 3.48 -7.53
CA THR A 149 10.11 2.31 -6.84
C THR A 149 9.58 1.25 -7.81
N ASN A 150 9.98 1.36 -9.08
CA ASN A 150 9.69 0.39 -10.15
C ASN A 150 10.53 -0.89 -10.06
N LYS A 151 11.68 -0.85 -9.38
CA LYS A 151 12.58 -1.98 -9.14
C LYS A 151 12.57 -2.31 -7.65
N ALA A 152 12.62 -3.57 -7.28
CA ALA A 152 12.65 -3.98 -5.88
C ALA A 152 13.67 -5.10 -5.69
N ASP A 153 14.26 -5.15 -4.50
CA ASP A 153 15.15 -6.22 -4.05
C ASP A 153 14.55 -6.86 -2.79
N GLY A 154 15.21 -7.88 -2.23
CA GLY A 154 14.81 -8.46 -0.94
C GLY A 154 13.53 -9.32 -0.99
N TYR A 155 13.14 -9.78 -2.17
CA TYR A 155 12.11 -10.80 -2.36
C TYR A 155 12.73 -12.21 -2.29
N ALA A 156 11.91 -13.22 -2.02
CA ALA A 156 12.37 -14.61 -1.95
C ALA A 156 12.39 -15.31 -3.31
N ALA A 157 11.49 -14.88 -4.21
CA ALA A 157 11.49 -15.27 -5.60
C ALA A 157 10.87 -14.16 -6.45
N ALA A 158 11.21 -14.10 -7.73
CA ALA A 158 10.51 -13.32 -8.75
C ALA A 158 9.67 -14.22 -9.63
N VAL A 159 8.61 -13.70 -10.24
CA VAL A 159 7.77 -14.44 -11.20
C VAL A 159 7.38 -13.57 -12.40
N ARG A 160 7.56 -14.12 -13.60
CA ARG A 160 6.94 -13.64 -14.85
C ARG A 160 5.78 -14.56 -15.21
N PHE A 161 4.63 -13.95 -15.51
CA PHE A 161 3.43 -14.67 -15.90
C PHE A 161 3.33 -14.75 -17.43
N GLY A 162 3.14 -15.95 -17.96
CA GLY A 162 2.85 -16.20 -19.38
C GLY A 162 1.52 -16.95 -19.54
N ASP A 163 1.18 -17.27 -20.79
CA ASP A 163 -0.02 -18.04 -21.12
C ASP A 163 0.20 -19.53 -20.83
N GLY A 164 -0.31 -20.00 -19.69
CA GLY A 164 -0.21 -21.39 -19.25
C GLY A 164 1.13 -21.79 -18.63
N GLU A 165 2.08 -20.86 -18.55
CA GLU A 165 3.39 -21.04 -17.94
C GLU A 165 3.81 -19.84 -17.07
N LEU A 166 4.66 -20.11 -16.08
CA LEU A 166 5.28 -19.16 -15.17
C LEU A 166 6.79 -19.34 -15.22
N LEU A 167 7.53 -18.24 -15.22
CA LEU A 167 8.97 -18.27 -15.03
C LEU A 167 9.28 -17.74 -13.63
N PHE A 168 9.95 -18.53 -12.81
CA PHE A 168 10.36 -18.14 -11.47
C PHE A 168 11.87 -17.91 -11.42
N ASP A 169 12.32 -16.88 -10.71
CA ASP A 169 13.71 -16.77 -10.27
C ASP A 169 13.73 -16.88 -8.75
N VAL A 170 14.17 -18.02 -8.22
CA VAL A 170 14.12 -18.34 -6.80
C VAL A 170 15.46 -18.03 -6.16
N GLU A 171 15.49 -17.10 -5.21
CA GLU A 171 16.71 -16.70 -4.49
C GLU A 171 16.77 -17.35 -3.09
N ASP A 172 15.60 -17.68 -2.54
CA ASP A 172 15.45 -18.15 -1.17
C ASP A 172 15.61 -19.68 -1.03
N GLN A 173 16.42 -20.07 -0.04
CA GLN A 173 16.75 -21.47 0.23
C GLN A 173 15.58 -22.29 0.75
N ASP A 174 14.60 -21.69 1.42
CA ASP A 174 13.40 -22.42 1.86
C ASP A 174 12.46 -22.70 0.68
N LEU A 175 12.48 -21.86 -0.36
CA LEU A 175 11.65 -22.03 -1.55
C LEU A 175 12.30 -22.94 -2.60
N ALA A 176 13.63 -22.94 -2.73
CA ALA A 176 14.34 -23.73 -3.75
C ALA A 176 13.94 -25.22 -3.84
N PRO A 177 13.74 -25.97 -2.73
CA PRO A 177 13.36 -27.39 -2.77
C PRO A 177 12.03 -27.67 -3.50
N TYR A 178 11.14 -26.69 -3.58
CA TYR A 178 9.86 -26.84 -4.29
C TYR A 178 10.03 -26.86 -5.81
N PHE A 179 11.16 -26.34 -6.33
CA PHE A 179 11.42 -26.15 -7.75
C PHE A 179 12.49 -27.09 -8.34
N GLU A 180 13.19 -27.90 -7.53
CA GLU A 180 14.31 -28.76 -7.97
C GLU A 180 13.99 -29.71 -9.15
N LYS A 181 12.72 -30.08 -9.32
CA LYS A 181 12.28 -30.99 -10.39
C LYS A 181 11.74 -30.26 -11.62
N MET A 182 11.77 -28.92 -11.62
CA MET A 182 11.29 -28.08 -12.71
C MET A 182 12.39 -27.87 -13.74
N GLU A 183 11.99 -27.47 -14.95
CA GLU A 183 12.95 -27.15 -16.01
C GLU A 183 13.71 -25.88 -15.62
N GLU A 184 15.04 -25.96 -15.50
CA GLU A 184 15.85 -24.77 -15.27
C GLU A 184 15.84 -23.87 -16.50
N ASN A 185 15.67 -22.57 -16.25
CA ASN A 185 15.86 -21.55 -17.27
C ASN A 185 16.71 -20.40 -16.70
N GLY A 186 17.33 -19.60 -17.54
CA GLY A 186 18.13 -18.45 -17.09
C GLY A 186 17.30 -17.23 -16.71
N PHE A 187 16.01 -17.38 -16.36
CA PHE A 187 15.11 -16.24 -16.18
C PHE A 187 15.61 -15.30 -15.07
N LYS A 188 15.54 -14.01 -15.37
CA LYS A 188 15.71 -12.89 -14.44
C LYS A 188 14.61 -11.86 -14.71
N PRO A 189 14.07 -11.22 -13.67
CA PRO A 189 12.98 -10.26 -13.83
C PRO A 189 13.46 -9.01 -14.56
N ASP A 190 12.64 -8.54 -15.49
CA ASP A 190 12.77 -7.23 -16.11
C ASP A 190 11.85 -6.21 -15.41
N TYR A 191 12.17 -4.93 -15.56
CA TYR A 191 11.42 -3.85 -14.93
C TYR A 191 11.01 -2.82 -15.95
N ILE A 192 9.86 -2.19 -15.72
CA ILE A 192 9.45 -1.00 -16.45
C ILE A 192 10.49 0.11 -16.29
N GLU A 193 10.94 0.69 -17.40
CA GLU A 193 11.93 1.79 -17.40
C GLU A 193 11.29 3.17 -17.62
N GLU A 194 10.07 3.23 -18.13
CA GLU A 194 9.34 4.47 -18.36
C GLU A 194 7.83 4.28 -18.13
N ASN A 195 7.18 5.24 -17.47
CA ASN A 195 5.74 5.27 -17.28
C ASN A 195 5.08 6.24 -18.28
N GLU A 196 3.81 6.01 -18.63
CA GLU A 196 3.02 6.95 -19.47
C GLU A 196 2.92 8.35 -18.87
N ILE A 197 2.86 8.43 -17.53
CA ILE A 197 2.91 9.69 -16.80
C ILE A 197 4.18 9.77 -15.97
N SER A 198 4.82 10.95 -15.99
CA SER A 198 6.01 11.25 -15.21
C SER A 198 5.75 12.38 -14.22
N LEU A 199 6.53 12.39 -13.14
CA LEU A 199 6.46 13.41 -12.11
C LEU A 199 7.87 13.80 -11.65
N THR A 200 8.17 15.09 -11.65
CA THR A 200 9.31 15.62 -10.91
C THR A 200 8.79 16.16 -9.60
N VAL A 201 9.24 15.57 -8.48
CA VAL A 201 8.84 16.06 -7.15
C VAL A 201 9.60 17.36 -6.87
N PRO A 202 8.91 18.49 -6.62
CA PRO A 202 9.60 19.74 -6.33
C PRO A 202 10.23 19.68 -4.94
N GLU A 203 11.42 20.27 -4.82
CA GLU A 203 12.06 20.47 -3.52
C GLU A 203 11.48 21.73 -2.85
N ILE A 204 11.26 21.66 -1.54
CA ILE A 204 10.82 22.80 -0.74
C ILE A 204 12.06 23.33 -0.01
N PRO A 205 12.60 24.49 -0.41
CA PRO A 205 13.97 24.89 -0.04
C PRO A 205 14.11 25.18 1.47
N ASP A 206 13.10 25.78 2.09
CA ASP A 206 13.16 26.19 3.48
C ASP A 206 11.77 26.24 4.16
N LYS A 207 11.79 26.53 5.47
CA LYS A 207 10.59 26.61 6.30
C LYS A 207 9.68 27.79 5.94
N ASP A 208 10.21 28.87 5.39
CA ASP A 208 9.43 30.05 5.03
C ASP A 208 8.61 29.77 3.77
N VAL A 209 9.23 29.14 2.77
CA VAL A 209 8.55 28.64 1.56
C VAL A 209 7.51 27.59 1.95
N LEU A 210 7.84 26.63 2.82
CA LEU A 210 6.86 25.66 3.32
C LEU A 210 5.66 26.33 4.00
N THR A 211 5.90 27.37 4.80
CA THR A 211 4.84 28.09 5.53
C THR A 211 3.95 28.86 4.56
N LYS A 212 4.52 29.56 3.58
CA LYS A 212 3.76 30.23 2.51
C LYS A 212 2.97 29.22 1.67
N LEU A 213 3.59 28.10 1.30
CA LEU A 213 2.97 27.03 0.53
C LEU A 213 1.77 26.44 1.27
N LYS A 214 1.87 26.24 2.60
CA LYS A 214 0.76 25.73 3.42
C LYS A 214 -0.46 26.64 3.42
N SER A 215 -0.28 27.94 3.19
CA SER A 215 -1.35 28.94 3.11
C SER A 215 -1.72 29.31 1.65
N HIS A 216 -1.08 28.69 0.66
CA HIS A 216 -1.28 29.02 -0.74
C HIS A 216 -2.73 28.74 -1.19
N PRO A 217 -3.37 29.64 -1.97
CA PRO A 217 -4.74 29.47 -2.42
C PRO A 217 -4.97 28.25 -3.31
N MET A 218 -3.92 27.66 -3.90
CA MET A 218 -4.04 26.44 -4.70
C MET A 218 -4.78 25.31 -3.97
N TRP A 219 -4.66 25.22 -2.64
CA TRP A 219 -5.33 24.17 -1.86
C TRP A 219 -6.85 24.37 -1.79
N GLN A 220 -7.32 25.60 -1.92
CA GLN A 220 -8.75 25.93 -1.79
C GLN A 220 -9.57 25.42 -2.97
N GLU A 221 -8.95 25.15 -4.13
CA GLU A 221 -9.65 24.54 -5.27
C GLU A 221 -10.28 23.18 -4.90
N TYR A 222 -9.63 22.44 -3.98
CA TYR A 222 -10.09 21.13 -3.57
C TYR A 222 -11.33 21.20 -2.68
N ASN A 223 -11.70 22.36 -2.15
CA ASN A 223 -12.98 22.53 -1.44
C ASN A 223 -14.19 22.36 -2.36
N GLY A 224 -14.05 22.73 -3.65
CA GLY A 224 -15.10 22.55 -4.65
C GLY A 224 -15.01 21.23 -5.42
N ARG A 225 -13.86 20.55 -5.37
CA ARG A 225 -13.62 19.30 -6.14
C ARG A 225 -13.63 18.04 -5.31
N CYS A 226 -13.12 18.06 -4.09
CA CYS A 226 -12.93 16.85 -3.29
C CYS A 226 -14.13 16.62 -2.37
N ILE A 227 -14.84 15.52 -2.59
CA ILE A 227 -15.97 15.10 -1.74
C ILE A 227 -15.54 14.42 -0.42
N SER A 228 -14.26 14.46 -0.05
CA SER A 228 -13.74 13.95 1.23
C SER A 228 -14.05 12.46 1.53
N CYS A 229 -14.25 11.63 0.51
CA CYS A 229 -14.67 10.23 0.66
C CYS A 229 -13.58 9.25 1.15
N GLY A 230 -12.31 9.65 1.18
CA GLY A 230 -11.20 8.80 1.64
C GLY A 230 -10.75 7.67 0.71
N ALA A 231 -11.42 7.43 -0.42
CA ALA A 231 -11.12 6.35 -1.37
C ALA A 231 -9.62 6.31 -1.76
N CYS A 232 -9.05 7.49 -2.04
CA CYS A 232 -7.65 7.61 -2.48
C CYS A 232 -6.61 7.21 -1.42
N THR A 233 -6.94 7.30 -0.13
CA THR A 233 -6.02 6.91 0.97
C THR A 233 -6.26 5.48 1.44
N VAL A 234 -7.50 4.98 1.35
CA VAL A 234 -7.81 3.58 1.66
C VAL A 234 -7.10 2.68 0.64
N ALA A 235 -7.22 3.00 -0.65
CA ALA A 235 -6.56 2.26 -1.73
C ALA A 235 -5.03 2.52 -1.82
N CYS A 236 -4.48 3.43 -1.03
CA CYS A 236 -3.05 3.75 -1.09
C CYS A 236 -2.23 2.72 -0.32
N SER A 237 -1.24 2.12 -1.00
CA SER A 237 -0.36 1.09 -0.45
C SER A 237 0.52 1.58 0.70
N THR A 238 0.80 2.88 0.82
CA THR A 238 1.65 3.42 1.90
C THR A 238 0.89 4.04 3.06
N CYS A 239 -0.42 4.27 2.94
CA CYS A 239 -1.19 4.92 4.00
C CYS A 239 -1.37 4.01 5.22
N THR A 240 -1.13 4.58 6.41
CA THR A 240 -1.17 3.89 7.71
C THR A 240 -2.18 4.51 8.68
N CYS A 241 -3.13 5.30 8.18
CA CYS A 241 -4.16 5.93 9.01
C CYS A 241 -5.13 4.86 9.55
N PHE A 242 -5.34 4.84 10.86
CA PHE A 242 -6.36 4.03 11.53
C PHE A 242 -7.00 4.82 12.66
N THR A 243 -8.20 4.40 13.06
CA THR A 243 -8.85 4.82 14.30
C THR A 243 -8.97 3.62 15.23
N THR A 244 -9.17 3.87 16.51
CA THR A 244 -9.32 2.84 17.53
C THR A 244 -10.69 2.97 18.18
N THR A 245 -11.40 1.86 18.32
CA THR A 245 -12.75 1.81 18.90
C THR A 245 -12.84 0.65 19.86
N ASP A 246 -13.51 0.85 20.99
CA ASP A 246 -13.86 -0.22 21.92
C ASP A 246 -15.24 -0.77 21.56
N ILE A 247 -15.33 -2.08 21.38
CA ILE A 247 -16.57 -2.82 21.13
C ILE A 247 -16.95 -3.53 22.41
N ILE A 248 -18.10 -3.14 22.98
CA ILE A 248 -18.65 -3.74 24.20
C ILE A 248 -19.53 -4.94 23.80
N TYR A 249 -19.29 -6.10 24.43
CA TYR A 249 -19.97 -7.34 24.04
C TYR A 249 -21.32 -7.58 24.70
N ASN A 250 -21.54 -7.02 25.89
CA ASN A 250 -22.74 -7.25 26.67
C ASN A 250 -23.14 -5.99 27.45
N GLU A 251 -24.12 -6.12 28.35
CA GLU A 251 -24.56 -5.00 29.20
C GLU A 251 -23.48 -4.51 30.17
N ASN A 252 -22.47 -5.33 30.44
CA ASN A 252 -21.31 -4.94 31.24
C ASN A 252 -20.32 -4.18 30.35
N SER A 253 -20.29 -2.85 30.50
CA SER A 253 -19.40 -1.93 29.75
C SER A 253 -17.91 -2.21 29.93
N ASN A 254 -17.54 -3.04 30.90
CA ASN A 254 -16.15 -3.36 31.20
C ASN A 254 -15.68 -4.64 30.50
N VAL A 255 -16.50 -5.24 29.63
CA VAL A 255 -16.14 -6.44 28.87
C VAL A 255 -16.26 -6.17 27.37
N GLY A 256 -15.15 -6.32 26.66
CA GLY A 256 -15.11 -6.01 25.24
C GLY A 256 -13.79 -6.27 24.55
N GLU A 257 -13.62 -5.64 23.40
CA GLU A 257 -12.37 -5.64 22.65
C GLU A 257 -12.03 -4.24 22.16
N ARG A 258 -10.73 -3.93 22.12
CA ARG A 258 -10.23 -2.75 21.43
C ARG A 258 -9.84 -3.14 20.02
N LYS A 259 -10.46 -2.53 19.03
CA LYS A 259 -10.16 -2.71 17.60
C LYS A 259 -9.48 -1.48 17.03
N ARG A 260 -8.53 -1.69 16.13
CA ARG A 260 -8.15 -0.66 15.16
C ARG A 260 -8.83 -0.92 13.83
N THR A 261 -9.32 0.13 13.20
CA THR A 261 -9.95 0.08 11.88
C THR A 261 -9.28 1.09 10.97
N THR A 262 -8.96 0.70 9.74
CA THR A 262 -8.41 1.61 8.73
C THR A 262 -9.29 2.84 8.61
N ALA A 263 -8.65 4.00 8.69
CA ALA A 263 -9.29 5.30 8.62
C ALA A 263 -8.60 6.14 7.54
N SER A 264 -9.09 7.35 7.33
CA SER A 264 -8.58 8.22 6.28
C SER A 264 -8.43 9.64 6.80
N CYS A 265 -7.25 10.22 6.60
CA CYS A 265 -7.02 11.65 6.83
C CYS A 265 -7.80 12.58 5.88
N GLN A 266 -8.54 12.03 4.92
CA GLN A 266 -9.44 12.78 4.05
C GLN A 266 -10.87 12.84 4.57
N VAL A 267 -11.23 11.96 5.51
CA VAL A 267 -12.58 11.90 6.08
C VAL A 267 -12.68 12.84 7.27
N GLU A 268 -13.81 13.54 7.37
CA GLU A 268 -14.09 14.45 8.48
C GLU A 268 -14.07 13.72 9.83
N GLY A 269 -13.59 14.39 10.88
CA GLY A 269 -13.47 13.83 12.23
C GLY A 269 -12.20 13.01 12.48
N PHE A 270 -11.43 12.64 11.44
CA PHE A 270 -10.20 11.85 11.62
C PHE A 270 -9.16 12.54 12.52
N ASP A 271 -9.12 13.87 12.50
CA ASP A 271 -8.16 14.67 13.25
C ASP A 271 -8.77 15.38 14.46
N GLN A 272 -9.98 14.96 14.84
CA GLN A 272 -10.65 15.44 16.02
C GLN A 272 -9.96 14.88 17.27
N MET A 273 -9.59 15.79 18.16
CA MET A 273 -8.93 15.48 19.43
C MET A 273 -9.93 15.56 20.58
N ALA A 274 -9.52 15.08 21.76
CA ALA A 274 -10.27 15.25 23.00
C ALA A 274 -10.65 16.73 23.20
N GLY A 275 -11.91 16.99 23.57
CA GLY A 275 -12.47 18.35 23.65
C GLY A 275 -13.05 18.89 22.34
N GLY A 276 -13.05 18.10 21.25
CA GLY A 276 -13.74 18.45 20.00
C GLY A 276 -12.95 19.37 19.08
N MET A 277 -11.69 19.67 19.40
CA MET A 277 -10.80 20.44 18.51
C MET A 277 -10.42 19.61 17.28
N ALA A 278 -10.40 20.24 16.11
CA ALA A 278 -9.90 19.67 14.85
C ALA A 278 -8.94 20.64 14.17
N PHE A 279 -8.07 20.16 13.29
CA PHE A 279 -7.03 20.98 12.64
C PHE A 279 -7.27 21.20 11.14
N ARG A 280 -8.05 20.32 10.49
CA ARG A 280 -8.29 20.30 9.04
C ARG A 280 -9.78 20.27 8.75
N HIS A 281 -10.37 21.46 8.77
CA HIS A 281 -11.81 21.63 8.60
C HIS A 281 -12.24 21.46 7.14
N THR A 282 -11.42 21.89 6.18
CA THR A 282 -11.79 21.88 4.76
C THR A 282 -11.18 20.71 3.99
N ALA A 283 -11.76 20.38 2.83
CA ALA A 283 -11.19 19.36 1.95
C ALA A 283 -9.81 19.78 1.39
N GLY A 284 -9.59 21.08 1.20
CA GLY A 284 -8.31 21.69 0.85
C GLY A 284 -7.25 21.46 1.93
N ASP A 285 -7.59 21.64 3.21
CA ASP A 285 -6.66 21.37 4.32
C ASP A 285 -6.23 19.89 4.35
N ARG A 286 -7.18 18.99 4.10
CA ARG A 286 -6.95 17.55 4.04
C ARG A 286 -6.14 17.14 2.82
N MET A 287 -6.39 17.75 1.64
CA MET A 287 -5.59 17.51 0.44
C MET A 287 -4.14 18.00 0.63
N ARG A 288 -3.97 19.22 1.15
CA ARG A 288 -2.65 19.77 1.53
C ARG A 288 -1.90 18.80 2.43
N TYR A 289 -2.55 18.31 3.48
CA TYR A 289 -1.92 17.35 4.39
C TYR A 289 -1.51 16.06 3.68
N LYS A 290 -2.38 15.47 2.86
CA LYS A 290 -2.05 14.24 2.10
C LYS A 290 -0.84 14.45 1.18
N VAL A 291 -0.80 15.56 0.46
CA VAL A 291 0.24 15.83 -0.53
C VAL A 291 1.57 16.14 0.16
N LEU A 292 1.58 17.06 1.12
CA LEU A 292 2.80 17.37 1.88
C LEU A 292 3.30 16.15 2.67
N HIS A 293 2.41 15.35 3.27
CA HIS A 293 2.83 14.14 3.96
C HIS A 293 3.53 13.16 3.02
N LYS A 294 3.04 13.02 1.78
CA LYS A 294 3.60 12.08 0.81
C LYS A 294 4.88 12.56 0.15
N PHE A 295 4.96 13.85 -0.18
CA PHE A 295 6.02 14.41 -1.02
C PHE A 295 6.99 15.31 -0.26
N HIS A 296 6.78 15.57 1.03
CA HIS A 296 7.70 16.38 1.84
C HIS A 296 7.91 15.80 3.25
N ASP A 297 6.87 15.73 4.09
CA ASP A 297 7.02 15.53 5.54
C ASP A 297 7.62 14.17 5.89
N TYR A 298 7.28 13.11 5.14
CA TYR A 298 7.86 11.79 5.33
C TYR A 298 9.38 11.81 5.07
N LYS A 299 9.82 12.31 3.91
CA LYS A 299 11.24 12.45 3.56
C LYS A 299 11.95 13.37 4.56
N ALA A 300 11.30 14.46 4.97
CA ALA A 300 11.85 15.38 5.96
C ALA A 300 12.02 14.72 7.34
N ARG A 301 11.19 13.73 7.69
CA ARG A 301 11.28 12.97 8.95
C ARG A 301 12.36 11.88 8.89
N PHE A 302 12.33 11.05 7.85
CA PHE A 302 13.17 9.83 7.78
C PHE A 302 14.48 10.02 7.00
N LYS A 303 14.64 11.14 6.27
CA LYS A 303 15.85 11.54 5.53
C LYS A 303 16.27 10.56 4.43
N ASP A 304 15.31 9.83 3.86
CA ASP A 304 15.54 8.81 2.83
C ASP A 304 14.81 9.14 1.51
N TYR A 305 13.51 8.89 1.43
CA TYR A 305 12.70 8.92 0.23
C TYR A 305 11.32 9.53 0.52
N HIS A 306 10.57 9.83 -0.55
CA HIS A 306 9.18 10.26 -0.43
C HIS A 306 8.27 9.06 -0.08
N MET A 307 7.15 9.30 0.61
CA MET A 307 6.23 8.23 1.01
C MET A 307 5.43 7.64 -0.16
N CYS A 308 5.40 8.30 -1.32
CA CYS A 308 4.64 7.83 -2.48
C CYS A 308 5.49 6.87 -3.32
N VAL A 309 4.94 5.70 -3.63
CA VAL A 309 5.58 4.69 -4.50
C VAL A 309 5.09 4.73 -5.95
N GLY A 310 4.36 5.78 -6.34
CA GLY A 310 3.88 5.95 -7.71
C GLY A 310 2.93 4.86 -8.24
N CYS A 311 2.26 4.07 -7.37
CA CYS A 311 1.42 2.95 -7.81
C CYS A 311 0.12 3.34 -8.55
N GLY A 312 -0.27 4.62 -8.54
CA GLY A 312 -1.43 5.12 -9.29
C GLY A 312 -2.82 4.77 -8.74
N ARG A 313 -2.96 3.78 -7.85
CA ARG A 313 -4.27 3.33 -7.29
C ARG A 313 -5.14 4.46 -6.74
N CYS A 314 -4.52 5.50 -6.17
CA CYS A 314 -5.23 6.63 -5.60
C CYS A 314 -5.88 7.55 -6.65
N ILE A 315 -5.38 7.52 -7.89
CA ILE A 315 -5.95 8.21 -9.06
C ILE A 315 -7.16 7.42 -9.57
N ASP A 316 -7.01 6.11 -9.82
CA ASP A 316 -8.09 5.25 -10.34
C ASP A 316 -9.31 5.24 -9.42
N ARG A 317 -9.08 5.27 -8.11
CA ARG A 317 -10.14 5.20 -7.11
C ARG A 317 -10.80 6.53 -6.81
N CYS A 318 -10.31 7.65 -7.34
CA CYS A 318 -10.91 8.94 -7.08
C CYS A 318 -12.23 9.10 -7.87
N PRO A 319 -13.39 9.26 -7.21
CA PRO A 319 -14.66 9.50 -7.91
C PRO A 319 -14.70 10.85 -8.66
N GLU A 320 -13.85 11.79 -8.26
CA GLU A 320 -13.79 13.16 -8.78
C GLU A 320 -12.59 13.38 -9.72
N PHE A 321 -11.95 12.29 -10.17
CA PHE A 321 -10.82 12.29 -11.10
C PHE A 321 -9.66 13.22 -10.67
N ILE A 322 -9.39 13.28 -9.36
CA ILE A 322 -8.29 14.07 -8.81
C ILE A 322 -6.99 13.28 -8.96
N SER A 323 -6.12 13.74 -9.87
CA SER A 323 -4.78 13.18 -10.05
C SER A 323 -3.79 13.72 -9.01
N ILE A 324 -3.08 12.81 -8.33
CA ILE A 324 -2.00 13.18 -7.41
C ILE A 324 -0.81 13.80 -8.16
N VAL A 325 -0.52 13.33 -9.38
CA VAL A 325 0.55 13.89 -10.24
C VAL A 325 0.24 15.34 -10.61
N ALA A 326 -0.98 15.60 -11.10
CA ALA A 326 -1.41 16.96 -11.43
C ALA A 326 -1.39 17.88 -10.20
N THR A 327 -1.72 17.34 -9.02
CA THR A 327 -1.69 18.08 -7.76
C THR A 327 -0.26 18.46 -7.36
N VAL A 328 0.71 17.55 -7.50
CA VAL A 328 2.12 17.85 -7.20
C VAL A 328 2.70 18.81 -8.22
N ASN A 329 2.33 18.73 -9.50
CA ASN A 329 2.73 19.71 -10.51
C ASN A 329 2.19 21.12 -10.19
N LYS A 330 0.96 21.23 -9.66
CA LYS A 330 0.45 22.52 -9.15
C LYS A 330 1.20 23.01 -7.92
N MET A 331 1.59 22.09 -7.03
CA MET A 331 2.43 22.40 -5.88
C MET A 331 3.80 22.94 -6.33
N ALA A 332 4.40 22.39 -7.39
CA ALA A 332 5.64 22.89 -7.97
C ALA A 332 5.48 24.34 -8.47
N LYS A 333 4.44 24.62 -9.26
CA LYS A 333 4.14 25.99 -9.71
C LYS A 333 3.90 26.97 -8.55
N ALA A 334 3.22 26.54 -7.51
CA ALA A 334 3.04 27.36 -6.31
C ALA A 334 4.37 27.65 -5.59
N ILE A 335 5.32 26.71 -5.60
CA ILE A 335 6.66 26.93 -5.05
C ILE A 335 7.40 27.97 -5.90
N ASP A 336 7.38 27.83 -7.22
CA ASP A 336 7.97 28.78 -8.20
C ASP A 336 7.43 30.21 -7.99
N GLU A 337 6.11 30.35 -7.85
CA GLU A 337 5.42 31.62 -7.54
C GLU A 337 5.90 32.22 -6.22
N ILE A 338 6.12 31.39 -5.19
CA ILE A 338 6.58 31.84 -3.86
C ILE A 338 8.05 32.26 -3.87
N THR A 339 8.91 31.56 -4.63
CA THR A 339 10.35 31.82 -4.71
C THR A 339 10.69 32.91 -5.74
N GLY A 340 9.72 33.35 -6.54
CA GLY A 340 9.95 34.30 -7.64
C GLY A 340 10.79 33.68 -8.77
N THR A 341 10.79 32.36 -8.88
CA THR A 341 11.45 31.62 -9.94
C THR A 341 10.41 31.39 -11.02
N GLU A 342 10.17 32.38 -11.89
CA GLU A 342 9.28 32.16 -13.04
C GLU A 342 9.86 31.05 -13.93
N SER A 343 9.08 29.98 -14.16
CA SER A 343 9.36 28.91 -15.11
C SER A 343 8.77 29.16 -16.48
#